data_AF-A0A7S0QYI9-F1
#
_entry.id   AF-A0A7S0QYI9-F1
#
_cell.length_a   1.000
_cell.length_b   1.000
_cell.length_c   1.000
_cell.angle_alpha   90.00
_cell.angle_beta   90.00
_cell.angle_gamma   90.00
#
_symmetry.space_group_name_H-M   'P 1'
#
loop_
_entity.id
_entity.type
_entity.pdbx_description
1 polymer ?
#
loop_
_entity_poly.entity_id
_entity_poly.type
_entity_poly.pdbx_seq_one_letter_code
_entity_poly.pdbx_strand_id
1 'polypeptide(L)'
;MDLLAEYSGSDDEELVVGVSSSATVNVAPAVNTAGLTVIKDEGRAIVLPITDTVQYIDPARKQVYYNPKYEDMYAPIAGPAHPYSKDGLSAGQRNHKLGHVEDAHLGSFNFDEQYNTFHNYGYAAEPSGAGVVGDVERLKQHGGCTVYDARAKRKRDLTKETSGADDAPKNDAKAPEGDQEE
;
A
#
# COMPACT_ATOMS: atom_id res chain seq x y z
N MET A 1 1.70 -30.63 -86.72
CA MET A 1 0.92 -29.70 -87.57
C MET A 1 0.22 -28.77 -86.61
N ASP A 2 0.52 -27.48 -86.71
CA ASP A 2 -0.15 -26.40 -86.00
C ASP A 2 -1.67 -26.50 -86.12
N LEU A 3 -2.36 -25.99 -85.11
CA LEU A 3 -3.37 -24.94 -85.27
C LEU A 3 -3.74 -24.40 -83.88
N LEU A 4 -3.01 -23.35 -83.47
CA LEU A 4 -3.49 -22.38 -82.49
C LEU A 4 -4.74 -21.68 -83.07
N ALA A 5 -5.81 -21.64 -82.29
CA ALA A 5 -6.87 -20.65 -82.44
C ALA A 5 -7.07 -20.00 -81.05
N GLU A 6 -6.42 -18.87 -80.84
CA GLU A 6 -6.89 -17.86 -79.88
C GLU A 6 -8.11 -17.16 -80.51
N TYR A 7 -9.22 -17.03 -79.78
CA TYR A 7 -9.83 -15.75 -79.38
C TYR A 7 -11.25 -15.92 -78.79
N SER A 8 -11.48 -15.15 -77.71
CA SER A 8 -12.69 -14.35 -77.42
C SER A 8 -13.94 -14.97 -76.77
N GLY A 9 -14.23 -14.49 -75.54
CA GLY A 9 -15.56 -14.40 -74.92
C GLY A 9 -15.57 -14.99 -73.51
N SER A 10 -15.19 -14.29 -72.43
CA SER A 10 -15.93 -13.20 -71.78
C SER A 10 -17.41 -13.50 -71.59
N ASP A 11 -17.76 -14.21 -70.51
CA ASP A 11 -18.89 -13.85 -69.64
C ASP A 11 -18.78 -14.59 -68.29
N ASP A 12 -18.33 -13.87 -67.27
CA ASP A 12 -18.34 -14.30 -65.87
C ASP A 12 -19.77 -14.18 -65.32
N GLU A 13 -20.52 -15.28 -65.35
CA GLU A 13 -21.77 -15.39 -64.58
C GLU A 13 -21.44 -15.89 -63.16
N GLU A 14 -21.21 -14.96 -62.24
CA GLU A 14 -21.13 -15.25 -60.81
C GLU A 14 -22.48 -15.75 -60.30
N LEU A 15 -22.56 -17.04 -59.95
CA LEU A 15 -23.67 -17.58 -59.15
C LEU A 15 -23.57 -17.04 -57.72
N VAL A 16 -24.26 -15.93 -57.47
CA VAL A 16 -24.58 -15.46 -56.11
C VAL A 16 -25.51 -16.45 -55.42
N VAL A 17 -24.93 -17.43 -54.72
CA VAL A 17 -25.65 -18.29 -53.78
C VAL A 17 -26.01 -17.44 -52.55
N GLY A 18 -27.20 -16.82 -52.60
CA GLY A 18 -27.82 -16.20 -51.44
C GLY A 18 -28.10 -17.25 -50.37
N VAL A 19 -27.17 -17.40 -49.42
CA VAL A 19 -27.40 -18.17 -48.20
C VAL A 19 -28.43 -17.41 -47.39
N SER A 20 -29.69 -17.81 -47.53
CA SER A 20 -30.75 -17.43 -46.61
C SER A 20 -30.41 -18.04 -45.24
N SER A 21 -29.91 -17.21 -44.33
CA SER A 21 -29.77 -17.59 -42.94
C SER A 21 -31.18 -17.81 -42.38
N SER A 22 -31.60 -19.07 -42.31
CA SER A 22 -32.80 -19.47 -41.60
C SER A 22 -32.65 -19.02 -40.14
N ALA A 23 -33.39 -17.96 -39.77
CA ALA A 23 -33.47 -17.50 -38.40
C ALA A 23 -34.11 -18.62 -37.58
N THR A 24 -33.30 -19.34 -36.82
CA THR A 24 -33.79 -20.32 -35.85
C THR A 24 -34.55 -19.56 -34.77
N VAL A 25 -35.87 -19.63 -34.83
CA VAL A 25 -36.76 -19.08 -33.80
C VAL A 25 -36.47 -19.85 -32.51
N ASN A 26 -35.81 -19.20 -31.56
CA ASN A 26 -35.48 -19.81 -30.28
C ASN A 26 -36.77 -19.86 -29.44
N VAL A 27 -37.40 -21.04 -29.36
CA VAL A 27 -38.67 -21.28 -28.64
C VAL A 27 -38.45 -21.43 -27.13
N ALA A 28 -37.21 -21.41 -26.67
CA ALA A 28 -36.91 -21.48 -25.24
C ALA A 28 -37.43 -20.25 -24.50
N PRO A 29 -38.04 -20.40 -23.31
CA PRO A 29 -38.42 -19.25 -22.49
C PRO A 29 -37.17 -18.41 -22.17
N ALA A 30 -37.30 -17.09 -22.20
CA ALA A 30 -36.24 -16.18 -21.78
C ALA A 30 -35.98 -16.38 -20.28
N VAL A 31 -34.93 -17.14 -19.96
CA VAL A 31 -34.51 -17.37 -18.57
C VAL A 31 -33.66 -16.18 -18.14
N ASN A 32 -34.05 -15.53 -17.04
CA ASN A 32 -33.22 -14.50 -16.42
C ASN A 32 -31.91 -15.14 -15.93
N THR A 33 -30.79 -14.83 -16.58
CA THR A 33 -29.45 -15.33 -16.23
C THR A 33 -28.70 -14.42 -15.24
N ALA A 34 -29.35 -13.36 -14.77
CA ALA A 34 -28.76 -12.44 -13.81
C ALA A 34 -28.39 -13.19 -12.52
N GLY A 35 -27.10 -13.23 -12.21
CA GLY A 35 -26.60 -13.88 -11.00
C GLY A 35 -26.27 -15.37 -11.13
N LEU A 36 -26.31 -15.98 -12.33
CA LEU A 36 -25.92 -17.37 -12.54
C LEU A 36 -24.63 -17.49 -13.37
N THR A 37 -23.76 -18.43 -13.01
CA THR A 37 -22.56 -18.80 -13.78
C THR A 37 -22.59 -20.27 -14.15
N VAL A 38 -21.90 -20.63 -15.24
CA VAL A 38 -21.76 -22.01 -15.69
C VAL A 38 -20.39 -22.52 -15.24
N ILE A 39 -20.38 -23.51 -14.35
CA ILE A 39 -19.16 -24.23 -13.94
C ILE A 39 -19.13 -25.56 -14.70
N LYS A 40 -17.93 -25.95 -15.16
CA LYS A 40 -17.69 -27.29 -15.71
C LYS A 40 -17.19 -28.18 -14.58
N ASP A 41 -18.03 -29.11 -14.17
CA ASP A 41 -17.68 -30.16 -13.20
C ASP A 41 -17.62 -31.51 -13.94
N GLU A 42 -16.44 -32.12 -14.00
CA GLU A 42 -16.20 -33.44 -14.62
C GLU A 42 -16.85 -33.65 -16.01
N GLY A 43 -16.86 -32.61 -16.86
CA GLY A 43 -17.43 -32.68 -18.21
C GLY A 43 -18.93 -32.35 -18.31
N ARG A 44 -19.59 -32.07 -17.19
CA ARG A 44 -20.97 -31.57 -17.12
C ARG A 44 -20.98 -30.07 -16.84
N ALA A 45 -21.74 -29.32 -17.64
CA ALA A 45 -22.01 -27.91 -17.36
C ALA A 45 -23.14 -27.82 -16.33
N ILE A 46 -22.85 -27.25 -15.16
CA ILE A 46 -23.81 -27.01 -14.09
C ILE A 46 -23.98 -25.48 -13.97
N VAL A 47 -25.23 -25.04 -13.88
CA VAL A 47 -25.58 -23.63 -13.67
C VAL A 47 -25.78 -23.42 -12.17
N LEU A 48 -24.94 -22.58 -11.55
CA LEU A 48 -24.99 -22.26 -10.13
C LEU A 48 -25.12 -20.74 -9.96
N PRO A 49 -25.76 -20.27 -8.87
CA PRO A 49 -25.73 -18.85 -8.55
C PRO A 49 -24.29 -18.42 -8.26
N ILE A 50 -23.90 -17.20 -8.67
CA ILE A 50 -22.55 -16.63 -8.48
C ILE A 50 -22.09 -16.78 -7.03
N THR A 51 -23.00 -16.62 -6.07
CA THR A 51 -22.74 -16.71 -4.62
C THR A 51 -22.16 -18.05 -4.19
N ASP A 52 -22.55 -19.14 -4.84
CA ASP A 52 -22.15 -20.50 -4.46
C ASP A 52 -20.82 -20.89 -5.11
N THR A 53 -20.33 -20.05 -6.03
CA THR A 53 -19.07 -20.24 -6.75
C THR A 53 -17.89 -19.52 -6.08
N VAL A 54 -18.17 -18.55 -5.20
CA VAL A 54 -17.16 -17.75 -4.52
C VAL A 54 -16.89 -18.35 -3.14
N GLN A 55 -15.64 -18.68 -2.89
CA GLN A 55 -15.21 -19.18 -1.59
C GLN A 55 -14.95 -18.00 -0.64
N TYR A 56 -15.98 -17.63 0.12
CA TYR A 56 -15.86 -16.55 1.11
C TYR A 56 -15.10 -17.01 2.36
N ILE A 57 -14.28 -16.10 2.89
CA ILE A 57 -13.58 -16.29 4.16
C ILE A 57 -14.49 -15.79 5.29
N ASP A 58 -14.50 -16.54 6.38
CA ASP A 58 -15.20 -16.13 7.60
C ASP A 58 -14.48 -14.91 8.23
N PRO A 59 -15.16 -13.74 8.36
CA PRO A 59 -14.54 -12.51 8.86
C PRO A 59 -14.11 -12.59 10.33
N ALA A 60 -14.65 -13.54 11.10
CA ALA A 60 -14.26 -13.73 12.50
C ALA A 60 -12.97 -14.54 12.68
N ARG A 61 -12.50 -15.23 11.63
CA ARG A 61 -11.31 -16.09 11.69
C ARG A 61 -10.04 -15.27 11.50
N LYS A 62 -9.04 -15.54 12.34
CA LYS A 62 -7.72 -14.88 12.31
C LYS A 62 -6.64 -15.66 11.56
N GLN A 63 -6.91 -16.92 11.19
CA GLN A 63 -5.96 -17.79 10.51
C GLN A 63 -6.60 -18.40 9.27
N VAL A 64 -5.88 -18.37 8.17
CA VAL A 64 -6.27 -18.97 6.90
C VAL A 64 -5.18 -19.98 6.51
N TYR A 65 -5.59 -21.17 6.06
CA TYR A 65 -4.68 -22.29 5.75
C TYR A 65 -4.30 -22.40 4.28
N TYR A 66 -4.79 -21.47 3.45
CA TYR A 66 -4.48 -21.35 2.04
C TYR A 66 -4.20 -19.89 1.72
N ASN A 67 -3.69 -19.60 0.52
CA ASN A 67 -3.44 -18.24 0.07
C ASN A 67 -4.66 -17.75 -0.72
N PRO A 68 -5.57 -16.98 -0.11
CA PRO A 68 -6.74 -16.45 -0.80
C PRO A 68 -6.36 -15.36 -1.80
N LYS A 69 -7.27 -15.07 -2.73
CA LYS A 69 -7.15 -13.88 -3.59
C LYS A 69 -7.44 -12.62 -2.78
N TYR A 70 -6.91 -11.50 -3.23
CA TYR A 70 -7.16 -10.20 -2.63
C TYR A 70 -8.66 -9.86 -2.56
N GLU A 71 -9.39 -10.11 -3.66
CA GLU A 71 -10.83 -9.85 -3.75
C GLU A 71 -11.64 -10.61 -2.70
N ASP A 72 -11.28 -11.86 -2.43
CA ASP A 72 -11.98 -12.71 -1.47
C ASP A 72 -11.66 -12.32 -0.01
N MET A 73 -10.41 -11.90 0.26
CA MET A 73 -9.96 -11.56 1.62
C MET A 73 -10.38 -10.15 2.07
N TYR A 74 -10.38 -9.19 1.14
CA TYR A 74 -10.74 -7.79 1.42
C TYR A 74 -12.18 -7.44 1.03
N ALA A 75 -13.01 -8.45 0.70
CA ALA A 75 -14.42 -8.25 0.45
C ALA A 75 -15.11 -7.60 1.67
N PRO A 76 -15.94 -6.55 1.48
CA PRO A 76 -16.68 -5.95 2.58
C PRO A 76 -17.77 -6.91 3.08
N ILE A 77 -18.04 -6.85 4.40
CA ILE A 77 -19.15 -7.58 5.01
C ILE A 77 -20.46 -6.98 4.50
N ALA A 78 -21.30 -7.80 3.87
CA ALA A 78 -22.59 -7.37 3.34
C ALA A 78 -23.67 -7.31 4.44
N GLY A 79 -24.55 -6.32 4.35
CA GLY A 79 -25.69 -6.13 5.26
C GLY A 79 -25.56 -4.88 6.14
N PRO A 80 -26.65 -4.46 6.81
CA PRO A 80 -26.61 -3.35 7.76
C PRO A 80 -25.84 -3.73 9.02
N ALA A 81 -25.11 -2.77 9.59
CA ALA A 81 -24.47 -2.92 10.88
C ALA A 81 -25.50 -3.26 11.97
N HIS A 82 -25.15 -4.15 12.89
CA HIS A 82 -26.07 -4.55 13.95
C HIS A 82 -26.32 -3.38 14.92
N PRO A 83 -27.57 -3.01 15.22
CA PRO A 83 -27.89 -1.75 15.92
C PRO A 83 -27.35 -1.67 17.35
N TYR A 84 -27.11 -2.81 18.01
CA TYR A 84 -26.64 -2.89 19.38
C TYR A 84 -25.19 -3.38 19.52
N SER A 85 -24.59 -3.86 18.43
CA SER A 85 -23.17 -4.25 18.41
C SER A 85 -22.44 -3.12 17.73
N LYS A 86 -21.73 -2.29 18.49
CA LYS A 86 -21.00 -1.15 17.93
C LYS A 86 -19.96 -1.70 16.95
N ASP A 87 -20.25 -1.62 15.65
CA ASP A 87 -19.37 -1.93 14.51
C ASP A 87 -18.26 -0.87 14.33
N GLY A 88 -17.73 -0.36 15.45
CA GLY A 88 -16.57 0.53 15.41
C GLY A 88 -15.29 -0.29 15.45
N LEU A 89 -14.24 0.19 14.77
CA LEU A 89 -12.84 -0.26 14.94
C LEU A 89 -12.48 -0.50 16.42
N SER A 90 -13.07 0.29 17.32
CA SER A 90 -12.80 0.19 18.75
C SER A 90 -13.35 -1.07 19.41
N ALA A 91 -14.46 -1.69 18.96
CA ALA A 91 -15.08 -2.84 19.66
C ALA A 91 -14.94 -4.17 18.90
N GLY A 92 -14.96 -4.17 17.57
CA GLY A 92 -14.85 -5.40 16.77
C GLY A 92 -13.43 -5.96 16.66
N GLN A 93 -12.41 -5.10 16.69
CA GLN A 93 -11.02 -5.49 16.42
C GLN A 93 -10.11 -5.50 17.65
N ARG A 94 -10.64 -5.26 18.85
CA ARG A 94 -9.84 -5.24 20.08
C ARG A 94 -9.41 -6.65 20.50
N ASN A 95 -8.13 -6.83 20.81
CA ASN A 95 -7.59 -8.02 21.49
C ASN A 95 -7.55 -7.80 23.02
N HIS A 96 -7.46 -6.55 23.47
CA HIS A 96 -7.35 -6.15 24.87
C HIS A 96 -8.39 -5.08 25.23
N LYS A 97 -8.64 -4.85 26.52
CA LYS A 97 -9.67 -3.91 26.98
C LYS A 97 -9.48 -2.48 26.43
N LEU A 98 -8.24 -2.09 26.17
CA LEU A 98 -7.85 -0.76 25.70
C LEU A 98 -7.64 -0.66 24.18
N GLY A 99 -7.57 -1.77 23.45
CA GLY A 99 -7.29 -1.74 22.01
C GLY A 99 -6.77 -3.05 21.43
N HIS A 100 -6.17 -2.95 20.25
CA HIS A 100 -5.47 -4.06 19.60
C HIS A 100 -3.98 -4.02 19.94
N VAL A 101 -3.40 -5.18 20.25
CA VAL A 101 -1.96 -5.34 20.49
C VAL A 101 -1.51 -6.54 19.68
N GLU A 102 -0.50 -6.32 18.85
CA GLU A 102 0.16 -7.30 18.00
C GLU A 102 1.68 -7.16 18.13
N ASP A 103 2.38 -8.26 17.90
CA ASP A 103 3.84 -8.29 17.94
C ASP A 103 4.40 -7.71 16.62
N ALA A 104 5.07 -6.56 16.72
CA ALA A 104 5.71 -5.92 15.58
C ALA A 104 7.22 -6.19 15.56
N HIS A 105 7.75 -6.53 14.38
CA HIS A 105 9.18 -6.77 14.18
C HIS A 105 9.85 -5.54 13.59
N LEU A 106 10.25 -4.61 14.45
CA LEU A 106 10.96 -3.38 14.08
C LEU A 106 12.46 -3.54 14.32
N GLY A 107 13.28 -2.95 13.44
CA GLY A 107 14.72 -2.85 13.71
C GLY A 107 14.98 -1.94 14.91
N SER A 108 15.75 -2.41 15.90
CA SER A 108 16.06 -1.64 17.13
C SER A 108 16.59 -0.25 16.81
N PHE A 109 17.51 -0.13 15.86
CA PHE A 109 18.07 1.15 15.44
C PHE A 109 17.01 2.11 14.90
N ASN A 110 16.10 1.63 14.05
CA ASN A 110 15.05 2.47 13.46
C ASN A 110 14.07 2.93 14.54
N PHE A 111 13.74 2.06 15.49
CA PHE A 111 12.90 2.43 16.63
C PHE A 111 13.56 3.52 17.48
N ASP A 112 14.81 3.30 17.89
CA ASP A 112 15.55 4.25 18.74
C ASP A 112 15.78 5.59 18.04
N GLU A 113 16.07 5.57 16.73
CA GLU A 113 16.18 6.76 15.89
C GLU A 113 14.89 7.58 15.89
N GLN A 114 13.75 6.95 15.57
CA GLN A 114 12.48 7.65 15.51
C GLN A 114 12.00 8.09 16.90
N TYR A 115 12.20 7.26 17.93
CA TYR A 115 11.92 7.61 19.32
C TYR A 115 12.69 8.86 19.75
N ASN A 116 14.01 8.88 19.52
CA ASN A 116 14.85 10.02 19.88
C ASN A 116 14.56 11.26 19.03
N THR A 117 14.18 11.08 17.76
CA THR A 117 13.78 12.18 16.87
C THR A 117 12.49 12.84 17.35
N PHE A 118 11.49 12.06 17.75
CA PHE A 118 10.28 12.60 18.34
C PHE A 118 10.54 13.35 19.65
N HIS A 119 11.37 12.80 20.54
CA HIS A 119 11.68 13.43 21.83
C HIS A 119 12.48 14.74 21.68
N ASN A 120 13.37 14.85 20.69
CA ASN A 120 14.19 16.05 20.49
C ASN A 120 13.52 17.11 19.62
N TYR A 121 12.92 16.70 18.49
CA TYR A 121 12.36 17.63 17.51
C TYR A 121 10.84 17.72 17.57
N GLY A 122 10.14 16.76 18.16
CA GLY A 122 8.68 16.75 18.24
C GLY A 122 7.99 16.19 17.00
N TYR A 123 8.73 15.54 16.09
CA TYR A 123 8.20 14.83 14.93
C TYR A 123 8.91 13.48 14.74
N ALA A 124 8.22 12.51 14.14
CA ALA A 124 8.78 11.22 13.73
C ALA A 124 7.93 10.57 12.64
N ALA A 125 8.47 9.56 11.96
CA ALA A 125 7.69 8.75 11.03
C ALA A 125 6.54 8.03 11.75
N GLU A 126 5.37 7.98 11.12
CA GLU A 126 4.26 7.16 11.60
C GLU A 126 4.64 5.67 11.50
N PRO A 127 4.45 4.86 12.55
CA PRO A 127 4.85 3.45 12.54
C PRO A 127 4.09 2.58 11.53
N SER A 128 2.92 3.05 11.05
CA SER A 128 2.15 2.40 9.97
C SER A 128 2.71 2.68 8.57
N GLY A 129 3.66 3.63 8.44
CA GLY A 129 4.24 4.06 7.18
C GLY A 129 3.38 5.05 6.38
N ALA A 130 2.21 5.46 6.87
CA ALA A 130 1.29 6.33 6.13
C ALA A 130 1.60 7.84 6.24
N GLY A 131 2.55 8.24 7.08
CA GLY A 131 2.86 9.65 7.26
C GLY A 131 3.89 9.97 8.32
N VAL A 132 3.77 11.17 8.89
CA VAL A 132 4.60 11.70 9.98
C VAL A 132 3.68 12.09 11.13
N VAL A 133 4.09 11.77 12.35
CA VAL A 133 3.40 12.16 13.58
C VAL A 133 4.13 13.32 14.25
N GLY A 134 3.37 14.25 14.83
CA GLY A 134 3.90 15.38 15.60
C GLY A 134 3.86 16.72 14.86
N ASP A 135 4.85 17.57 15.13
CA ASP A 135 4.92 18.96 14.67
C ASP A 135 5.42 19.07 13.21
N VAL A 136 4.48 19.41 12.32
CA VAL A 136 4.73 19.56 10.88
C VAL A 136 5.55 20.81 10.55
N GLU A 137 5.52 21.85 11.38
CA GLU A 137 6.30 23.06 11.15
C GLU A 137 7.78 22.80 11.40
N ARG A 138 8.10 22.13 12.52
CA ARG A 138 9.47 21.71 12.82
C ARG A 138 10.00 20.71 11.79
N LEU A 139 9.16 19.81 11.32
CA LEU A 139 9.52 18.90 10.22
C LEU A 139 10.00 19.68 8.98
N LYS A 140 9.28 20.74 8.59
CA LYS A 140 9.66 21.59 7.45
C LYS A 140 10.93 22.41 7.72
N GLN A 141 11.09 22.96 8.92
CA GLN A 141 12.27 23.74 9.30
C GLN A 141 13.55 22.91 9.30
N HIS A 142 13.46 21.66 9.78
CA HIS A 142 14.58 20.73 9.83
C HIS A 142 14.69 19.90 8.54
N GLY A 143 13.71 19.95 7.64
CA GLY A 143 13.72 19.19 6.39
C GLY A 143 13.66 17.67 6.59
N GLY A 144 13.00 17.22 7.66
CA GLY A 144 12.80 15.80 7.95
C GLY A 144 14.03 15.02 8.42
N CYS A 145 15.12 15.69 8.82
CA CYS A 145 16.29 14.99 9.31
C CYS A 145 16.07 14.36 10.69
N THR A 146 16.74 13.23 10.94
CA THR A 146 16.72 12.52 12.22
C THR A 146 17.87 13.00 13.11
N VAL A 147 17.86 12.56 14.37
CA VAL A 147 18.93 12.88 15.34
C VAL A 147 20.29 12.31 14.92
N TYR A 148 20.30 11.19 14.21
CA TYR A 148 21.52 10.49 13.80
C TYR A 148 22.07 10.96 12.46
N ASP A 149 21.30 11.75 11.71
CA ASP A 149 21.75 12.33 10.45
C ASP A 149 22.98 13.24 10.61
N ALA A 150 23.91 13.14 9.67
CA ALA A 150 25.14 13.93 9.66
C ALA A 150 24.88 15.45 9.59
N ARG A 151 23.73 15.88 9.06
CA ARG A 151 23.32 17.29 9.05
C ARG A 151 23.07 17.83 10.46
N ALA A 152 22.49 17.02 11.34
CA ALA A 152 22.29 17.37 12.74
C ALA A 152 23.63 17.42 13.51
N LYS A 153 24.56 16.50 13.19
CA LYS A 153 25.93 16.51 13.75
C LYS A 153 26.70 17.79 13.41
N ARG A 154 26.74 18.15 12.12
CA ARG A 154 27.42 19.38 11.66
C ARG A 154 26.93 20.64 12.36
N LYS A 155 25.60 20.80 12.57
CA LYS A 155 25.07 21.95 13.31
C LYS A 155 25.54 21.96 14.77
N ARG A 156 25.56 20.81 15.44
CA ARG A 156 26.03 20.70 16.83
C ARG A 156 27.50 21.03 16.98
N ASP A 157 28.34 20.55 16.07
CA ASP A 157 29.78 20.80 16.09
C ASP A 157 30.06 22.30 15.88
N LEU A 158 29.41 22.94 14.90
CA LEU A 158 29.51 24.39 14.72
C LEU A 158 29.09 25.18 15.97
N THR A 159 27.96 24.83 16.59
CA THR A 159 27.52 25.53 17.82
C THR A 159 28.51 25.35 18.98
N LYS A 160 29.12 24.15 19.10
CA LYS A 160 30.09 23.85 20.15
C LYS A 160 31.40 24.62 19.94
N GLU A 161 31.86 24.74 18.70
CA GLU A 161 33.03 25.55 18.33
C GLU A 161 32.79 27.03 18.63
N THR A 162 31.61 27.57 18.31
CA THR A 162 31.28 28.97 18.62
C THR A 162 31.14 29.25 20.11
N SER A 163 30.64 28.29 20.91
CA SER A 163 30.52 28.46 22.38
C SER A 163 31.83 28.20 23.13
N GLY A 164 32.76 27.45 22.54
CA GLY A 164 34.08 27.17 23.11
C GLY A 164 35.11 28.28 22.90
N ALA A 165 34.81 29.27 22.04
CA ALA A 165 35.68 30.42 21.79
C ALA A 165 35.58 31.51 22.87
N ASP A 166 34.52 31.50 23.70
CA ASP A 166 34.30 32.48 24.77
C ASP A 166 34.85 32.05 26.14
N ASP A 167 35.37 30.83 26.28
CA ASP A 167 35.97 30.30 27.53
C ASP A 167 37.49 30.15 27.40
N ALA A 168 38.17 31.17 26.87
CA ALA A 168 39.61 31.29 26.99
C ALA A 168 39.96 31.73 28.42
N PRO A 169 40.79 31.00 29.17
CA PRO A 169 41.22 31.45 30.49
C PRO A 169 41.98 32.76 30.33
N LYS A 170 41.49 33.82 30.98
CA LYS A 170 42.26 35.06 31.17
C LYS A 170 43.51 34.66 31.96
N ASN A 171 44.62 34.47 31.24
CA ASN A 171 45.93 34.35 31.85
C ASN A 171 46.25 35.70 32.49
N ASP A 172 46.10 35.77 33.81
CA ASP A 172 46.56 36.90 34.61
C ASP A 172 48.06 37.08 34.39
N ALA A 173 48.42 38.17 33.72
CA ALA A 173 49.79 38.57 33.49
C ALA A 173 50.44 38.90 34.85
N LYS A 174 51.32 38.01 35.32
CA LYS A 174 52.23 38.28 36.44
C LYS A 174 53.22 39.36 36.01
N ALA A 175 53.15 40.52 36.66
CA ALA A 175 54.06 41.64 36.46
C ALA A 175 55.53 41.27 36.76
N PRO A 176 56.51 41.84 36.03
CA PRO A 176 57.92 41.63 36.34
C PRO A 176 58.31 42.48 37.55
N GLU A 177 58.71 41.83 38.66
CA GLU A 177 59.44 42.49 39.74
C GLU A 177 60.86 42.81 39.25
N GLY A 178 61.22 44.08 39.36
CA GLY A 178 62.52 44.61 38.96
C GLY A 178 63.63 44.25 39.94
N ASP A 179 64.83 44.19 39.37
CA ASP A 179 66.12 44.12 40.04
C ASP A 179 66.26 45.19 41.14
N GLN A 180 66.79 44.78 42.30
CA GLN A 180 67.64 45.64 43.12
C GLN A 180 68.85 44.83 43.60
N GLU A 181 70.02 45.33 43.19
CA GLU A 181 71.36 44.95 43.63
C GLU A 181 71.58 45.38 45.09
N GLU A 182 72.05 44.47 45.95
CA GLU A 182 73.20 44.63 46.87
C GLU A 182 73.57 43.29 47.52
#